data_AF-A0A1W2BYJ4-F1
#
_entry.id   AF-A0A1W2BYJ4-F1
#
_cell.length_a   1.000
_cell.length_b   1.000
_cell.length_c   1.000
_cell.angle_alpha   90.00
_cell.angle_beta   90.00
_cell.angle_gamma   90.00
#
_symmetry.space_group_name_H-M   'P 1'
#
loop_
_entity.id
_entity.type
_entity.pdbx_description
1 polymer ?
#
loop_
_entity_poly.entity_id
_entity_poly.type
_entity_poly.pdbx_seq_one_letter_code
_entity_poly.pdbx_strand_id
1 'polypeptide(L)'
;MTNRRRFLAGILAFAALPEPAAAHDVFQLDPRYLPQIVLLPGYEPGTIIVDPKAKFLYLMEEAGYARRYGIGVGRAGLVFSGAAVVGRKAEWPRWTPTPNMIRREPAKYAKYAGGLKGGPGNPLGARALYLYRNGQDTLYRIHGTTEPSSIGKAVSNGCIRMINDHIIDLYDRVSVGAEVVVVQ
;
A
#
# COMPACT_ATOMS: atom_id res chain seq x y z
N MET A 1 -80.89 -11.70 -16.25
CA MET A 1 -79.93 -10.68 -15.76
C MET A 1 -79.34 -11.27 -14.47
N THR A 2 -78.07 -11.60 -14.29
CA THR A 2 -76.79 -11.12 -14.82
C THR A 2 -75.78 -12.29 -14.90
N ASN A 3 -74.86 -12.11 -15.82
CA ASN A 3 -73.79 -12.99 -16.30
C ASN A 3 -72.71 -13.28 -15.24
N ARG A 4 -71.97 -14.40 -15.34
CA ARG A 4 -70.49 -14.40 -15.32
C ARG A 4 -69.88 -15.80 -15.50
N ARG A 5 -69.31 -15.97 -16.70
CA ARG A 5 -68.27 -16.92 -17.11
C ARG A 5 -67.13 -17.00 -16.08
N ARG A 6 -66.62 -18.20 -15.80
CA ARG A 6 -65.32 -18.41 -15.17
C ARG A 6 -64.40 -19.14 -16.14
N PHE A 7 -63.45 -18.38 -16.68
CA PHE A 7 -62.24 -18.82 -17.35
C PHE A 7 -61.29 -19.40 -16.28
N LEU A 8 -60.72 -20.58 -16.51
CA LEU A 8 -59.55 -21.06 -15.77
C LEU A 8 -58.30 -20.67 -16.58
N ALA A 9 -57.53 -19.73 -16.05
CA ALA A 9 -56.24 -19.33 -16.57
C ALA A 9 -55.15 -20.30 -16.07
N GLY A 10 -54.32 -20.78 -17.00
CA GLY A 10 -53.15 -21.60 -16.69
C GLY A 10 -52.06 -20.78 -15.99
N ILE A 11 -51.43 -21.39 -14.98
CA ILE A 11 -50.29 -20.80 -14.26
C ILE A 11 -49.02 -21.12 -15.06
N LEU A 12 -48.41 -20.10 -15.67
CA LEU A 12 -47.04 -20.15 -16.15
C LEU A 12 -46.10 -19.87 -14.98
N ALA A 13 -45.38 -20.89 -14.52
CA ALA A 13 -44.30 -20.71 -13.56
C ALA A 13 -43.10 -20.07 -14.27
N PHE A 14 -42.81 -18.80 -13.96
CA PHE A 14 -41.57 -18.15 -14.36
C PHE A 14 -40.44 -18.67 -13.45
N ALA A 15 -39.51 -19.44 -14.01
CA ALA A 15 -38.25 -19.75 -13.34
C ALA A 15 -37.40 -18.48 -13.31
N ALA A 16 -37.21 -17.89 -12.12
CA ALA A 16 -36.25 -16.80 -11.94
C ALA A 16 -34.84 -17.36 -12.10
N LEU A 17 -34.14 -16.95 -13.15
CA LEU A 17 -32.70 -17.22 -13.28
C LEU A 17 -31.96 -16.36 -12.22
N PRO A 18 -30.92 -16.91 -11.57
CA PRO A 18 -30.10 -16.13 -10.64
C PRO A 18 -29.41 -15.01 -11.42
N GLU A 19 -29.64 -13.76 -11.01
CA GLU A 19 -28.88 -12.62 -11.54
C GLU A 19 -27.40 -12.81 -11.21
N PRO A 20 -26.48 -12.54 -12.16
CA PRO A 20 -25.07 -12.57 -11.86
C PRO A 20 -24.81 -11.50 -10.80
N ALA A 21 -24.29 -11.92 -9.64
CA ALA A 21 -23.86 -11.03 -8.59
C ALA A 21 -22.95 -9.95 -9.21
N ALA A 22 -23.35 -8.69 -9.08
CA ALA A 22 -22.59 -7.55 -9.57
C ALA A 22 -21.13 -7.69 -9.11
N ALA A 23 -20.22 -7.85 -10.07
CA ALA A 23 -18.79 -7.91 -9.79
C ALA A 23 -18.42 -6.63 -9.04
N HIS A 24 -17.98 -6.77 -7.79
CA HIS A 24 -17.36 -5.65 -7.07
C HIS A 24 -16.21 -5.14 -7.93
N ASP A 25 -16.20 -3.85 -8.29
CA ASP A 25 -15.10 -3.21 -9.00
C ASP A 25 -13.79 -3.51 -8.26
N VAL A 26 -13.04 -4.49 -8.75
CA VAL A 26 -11.74 -4.84 -8.20
C VAL A 26 -10.85 -3.67 -8.58
N PHE A 27 -10.30 -2.98 -7.57
CA PHE A 27 -9.36 -1.88 -7.83
C PHE A 27 -8.27 -2.34 -8.79
N GLN A 28 -8.22 -1.71 -9.97
CA GLN A 28 -7.20 -1.97 -10.97
C GLN A 28 -6.10 -0.92 -10.83
N LEU A 29 -4.87 -1.39 -10.56
CA LEU A 29 -3.71 -0.51 -10.55
C LEU A 29 -3.39 -0.07 -11.97
N ASP A 30 -3.14 1.23 -12.18
CA ASP A 30 -2.59 1.72 -13.44
C ASP A 30 -1.30 0.94 -13.77
N PRO A 31 -1.20 0.32 -14.97
CA PRO A 31 -0.06 -0.50 -15.37
C PRO A 31 1.31 0.17 -15.19
N ARG A 32 1.38 1.50 -15.22
CA ARG A 32 2.64 2.23 -14.99
C ARG A 32 3.23 2.00 -13.58
N TYR A 33 2.40 1.63 -12.61
CA TYR A 33 2.77 1.42 -11.21
C TYR A 33 2.99 -0.05 -10.85
N LEU A 34 2.77 -0.97 -11.80
CA LEU A 34 3.16 -2.37 -11.65
C LEU A 34 4.70 -2.49 -11.57
N PRO A 35 5.22 -3.57 -10.96
CA PRO A 35 6.65 -3.81 -10.91
C PRO A 35 7.23 -3.93 -12.33
N GLN A 36 8.32 -3.21 -12.60
CA GLN A 36 8.99 -3.21 -13.91
C GLN A 36 10.50 -3.23 -13.72
N ILE A 37 11.21 -3.92 -14.62
CA ILE A 37 12.67 -3.81 -14.71
C ILE A 37 13.01 -2.61 -15.58
N VAL A 38 13.87 -1.73 -15.05
CA VAL A 38 14.29 -0.49 -15.73
C VAL A 38 15.81 -0.35 -15.65
N LEU A 39 16.40 0.32 -16.63
CA LEU A 39 17.81 0.71 -16.56
C LEU A 39 17.96 1.94 -15.63
N LEU A 40 18.80 1.83 -14.61
CA LEU A 40 19.13 2.88 -13.65
C LEU A 40 20.60 2.73 -13.18
N PRO A 41 21.58 3.19 -13.95
CA PRO A 41 22.99 3.06 -13.57
C PRO A 41 23.35 4.01 -12.43
N GLY A 42 24.45 3.71 -11.72
CA GLY A 42 25.06 4.62 -10.73
C GLY A 42 24.74 4.33 -9.27
N TYR A 43 24.10 3.20 -8.97
CA TYR A 43 23.88 2.72 -7.61
C TYR A 43 24.31 1.26 -7.48
N GLU A 44 24.76 0.88 -6.30
CA GLU A 44 25.19 -0.49 -6.00
C GLU A 44 23.99 -1.46 -5.93
N PRO A 45 24.16 -2.73 -6.35
CA PRO A 45 23.13 -3.75 -6.18
C PRO A 45 22.68 -3.89 -4.72
N GLY A 46 21.37 -4.08 -4.51
CA GLY A 46 20.76 -4.20 -3.18
C GLY A 46 20.38 -2.87 -2.53
N THR A 47 20.80 -1.72 -3.08
CA THR A 47 20.36 -0.41 -2.61
C THR A 47 18.89 -0.15 -2.99
N ILE A 48 18.14 0.46 -2.08
CA ILE A 48 16.78 0.96 -2.36
C ILE A 48 16.85 2.45 -2.65
N ILE A 49 16.34 2.87 -3.81
CA ILE A 49 16.16 4.29 -4.14
C ILE A 49 14.68 4.63 -4.03
N VAL A 50 14.35 5.66 -3.28
CA VAL A 50 12.98 6.19 -3.20
C VAL A 50 12.94 7.55 -3.86
N ASP A 51 12.08 7.69 -4.88
CA ASP A 51 11.78 8.97 -5.54
C ASP A 51 10.31 9.36 -5.24
N PRO A 52 10.08 10.19 -4.21
CA PRO A 52 8.75 10.63 -3.84
C PRO A 52 8.07 11.50 -4.91
N LYS A 53 8.83 12.26 -5.71
CA LYS A 53 8.25 13.14 -6.75
C LYS A 53 7.72 12.32 -7.92
N ALA A 54 8.52 11.38 -8.41
CA ALA A 54 8.13 10.44 -9.47
C ALA A 54 7.14 9.38 -8.97
N LYS A 55 7.06 9.18 -7.65
CA LYS A 55 6.21 8.19 -6.99
C LYS A 55 6.61 6.76 -7.36
N PHE A 56 7.91 6.54 -7.37
CA PHE A 56 8.52 5.24 -7.59
C PHE A 56 9.56 4.91 -6.51
N LEU A 57 9.68 3.62 -6.24
CA LEU A 57 10.77 3.03 -5.48
C LEU A 57 11.50 2.06 -6.40
N TYR A 58 12.82 2.01 -6.31
CA TYR A 58 13.69 1.15 -7.09
C TYR A 58 14.50 0.27 -6.15
N LEU A 59 14.50 -1.03 -6.37
CA LEU A 59 15.48 -1.94 -5.78
C LEU A 59 16.54 -2.21 -6.84
N MET A 60 17.78 -1.83 -6.55
CA MET A 60 18.90 -2.07 -7.46
C MET A 60 19.17 -3.56 -7.58
N GLU A 61 19.13 -4.06 -8.81
CA GLU A 61 19.54 -5.39 -9.21
C GLU A 61 20.94 -5.30 -9.86
N GLU A 62 21.38 -6.35 -10.56
CA GLU A 62 22.70 -6.39 -11.19
C GLU A 62 22.78 -5.54 -12.47
N ALA A 63 24.01 -5.28 -12.92
CA ALA A 63 24.31 -4.65 -14.22
C ALA A 63 23.59 -3.32 -14.49
N GLY A 64 23.32 -2.53 -13.44
CA GLY A 64 22.66 -1.23 -13.55
C GLY A 64 21.16 -1.31 -13.83
N TYR A 65 20.54 -2.47 -13.65
CA TYR A 65 19.09 -2.61 -13.68
C TYR A 65 18.50 -2.40 -12.28
N ALA A 66 17.23 -1.98 -12.25
CA ALA A 66 16.47 -1.88 -11.02
C ALA A 66 15.05 -2.40 -11.22
N ARG A 67 14.52 -3.03 -10.18
CA ARG A 67 13.11 -3.33 -10.06
C ARG A 67 12.38 -2.13 -9.50
N ARG A 68 11.59 -1.48 -10.35
CA ARG A 68 10.79 -0.30 -10.01
C ARG A 68 9.39 -0.70 -9.55
N TYR A 69 8.91 -0.10 -8.47
CA TYR A 69 7.57 -0.27 -7.92
C TYR A 69 6.87 1.08 -7.80
N GLY A 70 5.56 1.13 -8.06
CA GLY A 70 4.75 2.30 -7.74
C GLY A 70 4.57 2.48 -6.23
N ILE A 71 4.64 3.73 -5.77
CA ILE A 71 4.42 4.10 -4.36
C ILE A 71 3.35 5.17 -4.19
N GLY A 72 2.73 5.19 -3.01
CA GLY A 72 1.98 6.33 -2.48
C GLY A 72 2.85 7.09 -1.48
N VAL A 73 2.80 8.42 -1.49
CA VAL A 73 3.70 9.26 -0.69
C VAL A 73 2.89 10.07 0.31
N GLY A 74 3.03 9.76 1.59
CA GLY A 74 2.39 10.56 2.64
C GLY A 74 3.15 11.84 2.95
N ARG A 75 2.53 12.77 3.69
CA ARG A 75 3.18 14.03 4.11
C ARG A 75 4.52 13.82 4.82
N ALA A 76 4.66 12.79 5.65
CA ALA A 76 5.93 12.48 6.31
C ALA A 76 6.97 11.93 5.30
N GLY A 77 6.49 11.32 4.21
CA GLY A 77 7.28 10.87 3.06
C GLY A 77 8.06 11.99 2.37
N LEU A 78 7.59 13.25 2.48
CA LEU A 78 8.19 14.43 1.85
C LEU A 78 9.25 15.13 2.70
N VAL A 79 9.35 14.83 3.99
CA VAL A 79 10.21 15.56 4.93
C VAL A 79 11.62 14.96 4.99
N PHE A 80 11.75 13.67 4.70
CA PHE A 80 13.03 12.95 4.78
C PHE A 80 13.71 12.89 3.41
N SER A 81 15.02 13.11 3.40
CA SER A 81 15.90 12.89 2.24
C SER A 81 17.30 12.45 2.67
N GLY A 82 18.04 11.89 1.72
CA GLY A 82 19.39 11.38 1.92
C GLY A 82 19.43 9.91 2.30
N ALA A 83 20.58 9.46 2.79
CA ALA A 83 20.87 8.05 3.07
C ALA A 83 20.28 7.57 4.41
N ALA A 84 19.91 6.30 4.45
CA ALA A 84 19.45 5.53 5.60
C ALA A 84 19.78 4.04 5.35
N VAL A 85 19.51 3.21 6.33
CA VAL A 85 19.56 1.75 6.18
C VAL A 85 18.27 1.11 6.65
N VAL A 86 17.95 -0.07 6.14
CA VAL A 86 16.90 -0.92 6.70
C VAL A 86 17.39 -1.46 8.05
N GLY A 87 17.02 -0.83 9.15
CA GLY A 87 17.45 -1.27 10.49
C GLY A 87 16.59 -2.39 11.06
N ARG A 88 15.34 -2.49 10.60
CA ARG A 88 14.42 -3.56 11.04
C ARG A 88 13.38 -3.87 9.97
N LYS A 89 12.89 -5.10 10.02
CA LYS A 89 11.84 -5.65 9.16
C LYS A 89 10.72 -6.23 10.04
N ALA A 90 9.47 -6.07 9.63
CA ALA A 90 8.34 -6.73 10.29
C ALA A 90 7.28 -7.22 9.30
N GLU A 91 6.80 -8.43 9.55
CA GLU A 91 5.57 -8.97 8.96
C GLU A 91 4.37 -8.60 9.81
N TRP A 92 3.26 -8.23 9.16
CA TRP A 92 2.03 -7.76 9.81
C TRP A 92 2.32 -6.83 11.00
N PRO A 93 2.98 -5.69 10.76
CA PRO A 93 3.47 -4.83 11.82
C PRO A 93 2.34 -4.27 12.69
N ARG A 94 2.61 -4.12 13.99
CA ARG A 94 1.79 -3.27 14.87
C ARG A 94 1.87 -1.82 14.39
N TRP A 95 0.74 -1.13 14.41
CA TRP A 95 0.68 0.29 14.09
C TRP A 95 0.18 1.12 15.28
N THR A 96 0.80 2.26 15.53
CA THR A 96 0.31 3.25 16.49
C THR A 96 0.30 4.61 15.79
N PRO A 97 -0.82 5.35 15.79
CA PRO A 97 -0.85 6.71 15.27
C PRO A 97 0.11 7.61 16.05
N THR A 98 0.76 8.54 15.37
CA THR A 98 1.63 9.50 16.05
C THR A 98 0.79 10.49 16.88
N PRO A 99 1.37 11.13 17.92
CA PRO A 99 0.69 12.17 18.67
C PRO A 99 0.14 13.30 17.77
N ASN A 100 0.87 13.65 16.70
CA ASN A 100 0.44 14.65 15.73
C ASN A 100 -0.78 14.21 14.92
N MET A 101 -0.87 12.92 14.54
CA MET A 101 -2.06 12.39 13.87
C MET A 101 -3.28 12.48 14.80
N ILE A 102 -3.15 12.05 16.05
CA ILE A 102 -4.23 12.12 17.06
C ILE A 102 -4.66 13.57 17.27
N ARG A 103 -3.72 14.51 17.44
CA ARG A 103 -4.04 15.92 17.63
C ARG A 103 -4.82 16.53 16.46
N ARG A 104 -4.49 16.13 15.22
CA ARG A 104 -5.14 16.69 14.02
C ARG A 104 -6.52 16.10 13.75
N GLU A 105 -6.70 14.80 13.96
CA GLU A 105 -7.96 14.10 13.68
C GLU A 105 -8.31 13.15 14.86
N PRO A 106 -8.63 13.69 16.05
CA PRO A 106 -8.79 12.89 17.27
C PRO A 106 -9.93 11.88 17.15
N ALA A 107 -11.05 12.26 16.54
CA ALA A 107 -12.19 11.38 16.30
C ALA A 107 -11.82 10.13 15.46
N LYS A 108 -10.80 10.24 14.59
CA LYS A 108 -10.34 9.13 13.75
C LYS A 108 -9.30 8.26 14.45
N TYR A 109 -8.34 8.88 15.14
CA TYR A 109 -7.12 8.19 15.60
C TYR A 109 -7.03 7.93 17.10
N ALA A 110 -7.74 8.68 17.96
CA ALA A 110 -7.61 8.55 19.42
C ALA A 110 -7.94 7.14 19.92
N LYS A 111 -8.93 6.48 19.31
CA LYS A 111 -9.30 5.08 19.60
C LYS A 111 -8.17 4.07 19.35
N TYR A 112 -7.16 4.43 18.57
CA TYR A 112 -5.99 3.60 18.27
C TYR A 112 -4.74 4.04 19.04
N ALA A 113 -4.84 4.96 20.01
CA ALA A 113 -3.69 5.44 20.79
C ALA A 113 -2.95 4.30 21.52
N GLY A 114 -3.68 3.27 21.96
CA GLY A 114 -3.08 2.06 22.52
C GLY A 114 -2.35 1.19 21.50
N GLY A 115 -2.49 1.46 20.20
CA GLY A 115 -1.93 0.70 19.08
C GLY A 115 -2.89 -0.37 18.53
N LEU A 116 -2.81 -0.59 17.23
CA LEU A 116 -3.54 -1.60 16.48
C LEU A 116 -2.63 -2.81 16.20
N LYS A 117 -3.14 -4.02 16.45
CA LYS A 117 -2.43 -5.26 16.13
C LYS A 117 -2.20 -5.39 14.62
N GLY A 118 -1.22 -6.20 14.24
CA GLY A 118 -1.02 -6.60 12.85
C GLY A 118 -2.23 -7.36 12.29
N GLY A 119 -2.43 -7.26 10.99
CA GLY A 119 -3.47 -8.00 10.26
C GLY A 119 -4.31 -7.14 9.33
N PRO A 120 -5.39 -7.71 8.76
CA PRO A 120 -6.32 -6.99 7.90
C PRO A 120 -6.85 -5.70 8.55
N GLY A 121 -6.90 -4.61 7.79
CA GLY A 121 -7.32 -3.30 8.29
C GLY A 121 -6.24 -2.47 8.98
N ASN A 122 -5.04 -3.02 9.20
CA ASN A 122 -3.91 -2.24 9.69
C ASN A 122 -3.32 -1.35 8.57
N PRO A 123 -3.17 -0.03 8.79
CA PRO A 123 -2.73 0.89 7.73
C PRO A 123 -1.27 0.70 7.29
N LEU A 124 -0.48 -0.09 8.01
CA LEU A 124 0.88 -0.49 7.58
C LEU A 124 0.88 -1.70 6.64
N GLY A 125 -0.25 -2.36 6.43
CA GLY A 125 -0.39 -3.50 5.53
C GLY A 125 0.41 -4.74 5.95
N ALA A 126 0.81 -5.53 4.96
CA ALA A 126 1.39 -6.86 5.16
C ALA A 126 2.84 -6.85 5.67
N ARG A 127 3.62 -5.82 5.32
CA ARG A 127 5.06 -5.72 5.59
C ARG A 127 5.45 -4.28 5.88
N ALA A 128 6.50 -4.09 6.67
CA ALA A 128 7.16 -2.80 6.83
C ALA A 128 8.68 -2.92 6.98
N LEU A 129 9.39 -2.03 6.30
CA LEU A 129 10.81 -1.73 6.47
C LEU A 129 10.93 -0.46 7.31
N TYR A 130 11.74 -0.53 8.37
CA TYR A 130 11.96 0.58 9.30
C TYR A 130 13.34 1.15 9.03
N LEU A 131 13.40 2.43 8.70
CA LEU A 131 14.63 3.07 8.26
C LEU A 131 15.37 3.70 9.42
N TYR A 132 16.66 3.44 9.49
CA TYR A 132 17.54 3.92 10.53
C TYR A 132 18.62 4.82 9.92
N ARG A 133 19.04 5.83 10.67
CA ARG A 133 20.19 6.68 10.35
C ARG A 133 21.01 6.85 11.62
N ASN A 134 22.33 6.63 11.55
CA ASN A 134 23.24 6.73 12.70
C ASN A 134 22.77 5.90 13.91
N GLY A 135 22.23 4.70 13.67
CA GLY A 135 21.72 3.81 14.72
C GLY A 135 20.35 4.18 15.30
N GLN A 136 19.70 5.25 14.83
CA GLN A 136 18.41 5.72 15.35
C GLN A 136 17.26 5.50 14.34
N ASP A 137 16.07 5.13 14.83
CA ASP A 137 14.85 5.02 14.02
C ASP A 137 14.45 6.41 13.53
N THR A 138 14.38 6.57 12.21
CA THR A 138 13.97 7.83 11.55
C THR A 138 12.46 8.08 11.63
N LEU A 139 11.69 7.09 12.10
CA LEU A 139 10.24 6.99 11.99
C LEU A 139 9.74 6.96 10.54
N TYR A 140 10.65 6.93 9.56
CA TYR A 140 10.37 6.75 8.15
C TYR A 140 10.25 5.26 7.83
N ARG A 141 9.21 4.92 7.07
CA ARG A 141 8.88 3.53 6.77
C ARG A 141 8.50 3.36 5.31
N ILE A 142 8.90 2.23 4.76
CA ILE A 142 8.39 1.70 3.51
C ILE A 142 7.47 0.55 3.90
N HIS A 143 6.18 0.66 3.61
CA HIS A 143 5.19 -0.27 4.14
C HIS A 143 4.05 -0.56 3.17
N GLY A 144 3.29 -1.62 3.45
CA GLY A 144 2.08 -1.98 2.70
C GLY A 144 0.92 -0.99 2.91
N THR A 145 -0.24 -1.28 2.35
CA THR A 145 -1.42 -0.42 2.53
C THR A 145 -2.71 -1.22 2.45
N THR A 146 -3.74 -0.76 3.13
CA THR A 146 -5.13 -1.20 2.95
C THR A 146 -5.87 -0.38 1.89
N GLU A 147 -5.25 0.70 1.39
CA GLU A 147 -5.81 1.64 0.42
C GLU A 147 -4.98 1.58 -0.87
N PRO A 148 -5.11 0.54 -1.73
CA PRO A 148 -4.28 0.40 -2.92
C PRO A 148 -4.52 1.53 -3.95
N SER A 149 -5.68 2.18 -3.90
CA SER A 149 -5.99 3.39 -4.68
C SER A 149 -5.17 4.63 -4.29
N SER A 150 -4.33 4.55 -3.25
CA SER A 150 -3.38 5.61 -2.87
C SER A 150 -2.06 5.59 -3.64
N ILE A 151 -1.77 4.52 -4.39
CA ILE A 151 -0.55 4.43 -5.19
C ILE A 151 -0.57 5.44 -6.33
N GLY A 152 0.56 6.09 -6.59
CA GLY A 152 0.65 7.17 -7.57
C GLY A 152 0.12 8.51 -7.07
N LYS A 153 -0.22 8.65 -5.77
CA LYS A 153 -0.76 9.88 -5.19
C LYS A 153 0.06 10.40 -4.02
N ALA A 154 -0.05 11.71 -3.79
CA ALA A 154 0.35 12.33 -2.53
C ALA A 154 -0.81 12.21 -1.53
N VAL A 155 -0.55 11.66 -0.35
CA VAL A 155 -1.56 11.40 0.68
C VAL A 155 -1.28 12.15 1.97
N SER A 156 -2.32 12.31 2.80
CA SER A 156 -2.27 13.17 3.99
C SER A 156 -1.43 12.60 5.13
N ASN A 157 -1.19 11.28 5.16
CA ASN A 157 -0.58 10.56 6.28
C ASN A 157 0.34 9.41 5.84
N GLY A 158 1.36 9.16 6.65
CA GLY A 158 2.31 8.06 6.45
C GLY A 158 3.57 8.49 5.70
N CYS A 159 4.46 7.53 5.52
CA CYS A 159 5.74 7.69 4.83
C CYS A 159 5.59 7.20 3.39
N ILE A 160 6.08 6.00 3.07
CA ILE A 160 5.97 5.39 1.75
C ILE A 160 5.04 4.17 1.80
N ARG A 161 4.00 4.21 0.98
CA ARG A 161 2.98 3.15 0.85
C ARG A 161 3.22 2.35 -0.43
N MET A 162 3.07 1.05 -0.34
CA MET A 162 3.12 0.10 -1.44
C MET A 162 1.90 -0.81 -1.38
N ILE A 163 1.48 -1.37 -2.52
CA ILE A 163 0.53 -2.50 -2.51
C ILE A 163 1.14 -3.65 -1.72
N ASN A 164 0.30 -4.43 -1.03
CA ASN A 164 0.76 -5.52 -0.18
C ASN A 164 1.65 -6.52 -0.94
N ASP A 165 1.27 -6.91 -2.16
CA ASP A 165 2.08 -7.83 -2.96
C ASP A 165 3.44 -7.24 -3.32
N HIS A 166 3.49 -5.94 -3.64
CA HIS A 166 4.75 -5.26 -3.98
C HIS A 166 5.68 -5.13 -2.77
N ILE A 167 5.14 -4.82 -1.57
CA ILE A 167 5.98 -4.75 -0.37
C ILE A 167 6.41 -6.13 0.10
N ILE A 168 5.60 -7.19 -0.13
CA ILE A 168 6.01 -8.57 0.14
C ILE A 168 7.20 -8.93 -0.74
N ASP A 169 7.10 -8.69 -2.05
CA ASP A 169 8.21 -8.91 -2.99
C ASP A 169 9.47 -8.13 -2.60
N LEU A 170 9.35 -6.84 -2.30
CA LEU A 170 10.48 -6.03 -1.83
C LEU A 170 11.05 -6.56 -0.51
N TYR A 171 10.19 -6.92 0.44
CA TYR A 171 10.58 -7.39 1.76
C TYR A 171 11.40 -8.67 1.68
N ASP A 172 11.02 -9.61 0.83
CA ASP A 172 11.71 -10.90 0.72
C ASP A 172 13.08 -10.78 0.05
N ARG A 173 13.29 -9.73 -0.76
CA ARG A 173 14.55 -9.48 -1.48
C ARG A 173 15.57 -8.67 -0.68
N VAL A 174 15.13 -7.92 0.32
CA VAL A 174 15.95 -6.92 1.01
C VAL A 174 16.40 -7.41 2.38
N SER A 175 17.69 -7.31 2.66
CA SER A 175 18.27 -7.63 3.97
C SER A 175 18.22 -6.45 4.94
N VAL A 176 18.21 -6.75 6.25
CA VAL A 176 18.56 -5.73 7.25
C VAL A 176 19.98 -5.25 6.97
N GLY A 177 20.20 -3.94 7.06
CA GLY A 177 21.44 -3.27 6.68
C GLY A 177 21.48 -2.75 5.24
N ALA A 178 20.51 -3.12 4.39
CA ALA A 178 20.44 -2.59 3.03
C ALA A 178 20.35 -1.06 3.03
N GLU A 179 21.12 -0.43 2.15
CA GLU A 179 21.12 1.02 1.98
C GLU A 179 19.79 1.49 1.39
N VAL A 180 19.31 2.63 1.88
CA VAL A 180 18.15 3.33 1.34
C VAL A 180 18.52 4.79 1.08
N VAL A 181 18.32 5.24 -0.16
CA VAL A 181 18.54 6.62 -0.57
C VAL A 181 17.20 7.24 -0.94
N VAL A 182 16.82 8.32 -0.25
CA VAL A 182 15.60 9.07 -0.58
C VAL A 182 16.00 10.35 -1.30
N VAL A 183 15.65 10.42 -2.59
CA VAL A 183 15.94 11.58 -3.45
C VAL A 183 14.83 12.63 -3.34
N GLN A 184 15.14 13.90 -3.61
CA GLN A 184 14.16 14.98 -3.67
C GLN A 184 14.02 15.56 -5.06
#